data_AF-A0A3N5S2I5-F1
#
_entry.id   AF-A0A3N5S2I5-F1
#
_cell.length_a   1.000
_cell.length_b   1.000
_cell.length_c   1.000
_cell.angle_alpha   90.00
_cell.angle_beta   90.00
_cell.angle_gamma   90.00
#
_symmetry.space_group_name_H-M   'P 1'
#
loop_
_entity.id
_entity.type
_entity.pdbx_description
1 polymer ?
#
loop_
_entity_poly.entity_id
_entity_poly.type
_entity_poly.pdbx_seq_one_letter_code
_entity_poly.pdbx_strand_id
1 'polypeptide(L)' 'MELELIDKVDIEDGKVKIDLHLTSPFCPAIFGFKIAQDVRDNVYKIQGVSGSHVNVSNHFMADAINKQVNESKLPSK' A
#
# COMPACT_ATOMS: atom_id res chain seq x y z
N MET A 1 -18.06 -4.44 -9.62
CA MET A 1 -17.41 -3.29 -10.25
C MET A 1 -16.06 -3.14 -9.58
N GLU A 2 -14.97 -3.19 -10.33
CA GLU A 2 -13.62 -2.95 -9.81
C GLU A 2 -13.36 -1.44 -9.72
N LEU A 3 -12.48 -1.02 -8.80
CA LEU A 3 -12.19 0.39 -8.54
C LEU A 3 -10.91 0.90 -9.23
N GLU A 4 -10.14 0.01 -9.88
CA GLU A 4 -8.93 0.33 -10.65
C GLU A 4 -7.88 1.16 -9.88
N LEU A 5 -7.73 0.92 -8.57
CA LEU A 5 -6.86 1.74 -7.69
C LEU A 5 -5.37 1.40 -7.76
N ILE A 6 -4.98 0.33 -8.46
CA ILE A 6 -3.59 -0.12 -8.55
C ILE A 6 -3.00 0.38 -9.86
N ASP A 7 -1.99 1.25 -9.77
CA ASP A 7 -1.36 1.87 -10.92
C ASP A 7 -0.21 1.01 -11.46
N LYS A 8 0.58 0.40 -10.56
CA LYS A 8 1.76 -0.37 -10.92
C LYS A 8 2.13 -1.39 -9.85
N VAL A 9 2.69 -2.52 -10.29
CA VAL A 9 3.33 -3.51 -9.43
C VAL A 9 4.70 -3.88 -10.02
N ASP A 10 5.76 -3.67 -9.24
CA ASP A 10 7.12 -4.12 -9.56
C ASP A 10 7.54 -5.23 -8.60
N ILE A 11 8.17 -6.28 -9.12
CA ILE A 11 8.62 -7.45 -8.34
C ILE A 11 10.10 -7.70 -8.61
N GLU A 12 10.91 -7.65 -7.54
CA GLU A 12 12.36 -7.87 -7.58
C GLU A 12 12.77 -8.77 -6.41
N ASP A 13 13.28 -9.97 -6.67
CA ASP A 13 13.79 -10.92 -5.66
C ASP A 13 12.83 -11.15 -4.46
N GLY A 14 11.54 -11.30 -4.77
CA GLY A 14 10.48 -11.48 -3.76
C GLY A 14 10.07 -10.21 -3.02
N LYS A 15 10.66 -9.06 -3.32
CA LYS A 15 10.20 -7.75 -2.84
C LYS A 15 9.19 -7.18 -3.83
N VAL A 16 8.03 -6.77 -3.33
CA VAL A 16 6.95 -6.22 -4.15
C VAL A 16 6.78 -4.73 -3.84
N LYS A 17 6.80 -3.89 -4.86
CA LYS A 17 6.43 -2.46 -4.76
C LYS A 17 5.09 -2.27 -5.46
N ILE A 18 4.16 -1.58 -4.79
CA ILE A 18 2.82 -1.31 -5.28
C ILE A 18 2.60 0.20 -5.31
N ASP A 19 2.36 0.76 -6.50
CA ASP A 19 1.86 2.12 -6.65
C ASP A 19 0.33 2.08 -6.72
N LEU A 20 -0.33 2.88 -5.89
CA LEU A 20 -1.80 2.98 -5.86
C LEU A 20 -2.26 4.43 -5.71
N HIS A 21 -3.45 4.72 -6.22
CA HIS A 21 -4.13 5.99 -5.98
C HIS A 21 -5.40 5.77 -5.16
N LEU A 22 -5.80 6.79 -4.38
CA LEU A 22 -7.05 6.76 -3.63
C LEU A 22 -8.19 7.38 -4.44
N THR A 23 -9.42 6.98 -4.09
CA THR A 23 -10.66 7.42 -4.77
C THR A 23 -10.93 8.92 -4.64
N SER A 24 -10.41 9.57 -3.60
CA SER A 24 -10.57 11.00 -3.37
C SER A 24 -9.39 11.57 -2.58
N PRO A 25 -8.87 12.76 -2.98
CA PRO A 25 -7.73 13.38 -2.30
C PRO A 25 -8.03 13.87 -0.89
N PHE A 26 -9.31 13.97 -0.52
CA PHE A 26 -9.79 14.43 0.78
C PHE A 26 -10.51 13.34 1.57
N CYS A 27 -10.32 12.07 1.21
CA CYS A 27 -10.87 10.98 2.01
C CYS A 27 -10.33 11.09 3.46
N PRO A 28 -11.10 10.74 4.49
CA PRO A 28 -10.56 10.68 5.85
C PRO A 28 -9.30 9.82 5.89
N ALA A 29 -8.20 10.37 6.39
CA ALA A 29 -6.87 9.77 6.30
C ALA A 29 -6.81 8.34 6.87
N ILE A 30 -7.68 8.01 7.83
CA ILE A 30 -7.80 6.66 8.39
C ILE A 30 -8.16 5.60 7.33
N PHE A 31 -8.98 5.96 6.33
CA PHE A 31 -9.33 5.05 5.25
C PHE A 31 -8.17 4.87 4.29
N GLY A 32 -7.51 5.96 3.89
CA GLY A 32 -6.31 5.88 3.05
C GLY A 32 -5.20 5.05 3.71
N PHE A 33 -4.98 5.25 5.01
CA PHE A 33 -4.07 4.44 5.81
C PHE A 33 -4.46 2.96 5.80
N LYS A 34 -5.72 2.64 6.12
CA LYS A 34 -6.18 1.25 6.21
C LYS A 34 -6.10 0.52 4.88
N ILE A 35 -6.49 1.18 3.78
CA ILE A 35 -6.40 0.61 2.43
C ILE A 35 -4.95 0.30 2.07
N ALA A 36 -4.05 1.28 2.24
CA ALA A 36 -2.64 1.10 1.92
C ALA A 36 -1.97 0.02 2.81
N GLN A 37 -2.29 0.01 4.10
CA GLN A 37 -1.81 -1.00 5.03
C GLN A 37 -2.30 -2.40 4.65
N ASP A 38 -3.58 -2.56 4.31
CA ASP A 38 -4.16 -3.84 3.92
C ASP A 38 -3.53 -4.37 2.63
N VAL A 39 -3.29 -3.51 1.64
CA VAL A 39 -2.59 -3.89 0.40
C VAL A 39 -1.19 -4.39 0.74
N ARG A 40 -0.40 -3.61 1.47
CA ARG A 40 0.96 -4.00 1.87
C ARG A 40 0.98 -5.34 2.61
N ASP A 41 0.11 -5.48 3.60
CA ASP A 41 0.09 -6.62 4.53
C ASP A 41 -0.37 -7.90 3.87
N ASN A 42 -1.39 -7.82 3.00
CA ASN A 42 -1.87 -9.00 2.29
C ASN A 42 -0.87 -9.45 1.22
N VAL A 43 -0.19 -8.52 0.54
CA VAL A 43 0.90 -8.88 -0.39
C VAL A 43 2.05 -9.55 0.36
N TYR A 44 2.43 -9.05 1.53
CA TYR A 44 3.51 -9.64 2.33
C TYR A 44 3.25 -11.10 2.75
N LYS A 45 1.99 -11.46 2.99
CA LYS A 45 1.59 -12.82 3.38
C LYS A 45 1.65 -13.83 2.25
N ILE A 46 1.80 -13.39 0.99
CA ILE A 46 1.90 -14.29 -0.15
C ILE A 46 3.21 -15.10 -0.04
N GLN A 47 3.12 -16.41 -0.26
CA GLN A 47 4.29 -17.28 -0.25
C GLN A 47 5.31 -16.83 -1.31
N GLY A 48 6.58 -16.74 -0.92
CA GLY A 48 7.66 -16.26 -1.79
C GLY A 48 7.90 -14.75 -1.74
N VAL A 49 6.97 -13.96 -1.19
CA VAL A 49 7.19 -12.52 -0.96
C VAL A 49 8.04 -12.33 0.29
N SER A 50 9.22 -11.74 0.15
CA SER A 50 10.15 -11.43 1.25
C SER A 50 9.95 -10.03 1.83
N GLY A 51 9.29 -9.13 1.09
CA GLY A 51 8.94 -7.79 1.55
C GLY A 51 7.90 -7.14 0.65
N SER A 52 7.13 -6.19 1.19
CA SER A 52 6.20 -5.37 0.42
C SER A 52 6.31 -3.90 0.80
N HIS A 53 6.13 -3.04 -0.19
CA HIS A 53 6.20 -1.59 -0.05
C HIS A 53 5.08 -0.97 -0.87
N VAL A 54 4.42 0.06 -0.32
CA VAL A 54 3.33 0.75 -1.02
C VAL A 54 3.66 2.22 -1.21
N ASN A 55 3.18 2.78 -2.31
CA ASN A 55 3.28 4.19 -2.61
C ASN A 55 1.90 4.70 -3.01
N VAL A 56 1.27 5.41 -2.09
CA VAL A 56 -0.03 6.06 -2.25
C VAL A 56 0.17 7.41 -2.92
N SER A 57 -0.61 7.66 -3.96
CA SER A 57 -0.73 8.95 -4.64
C SER A 57 -2.15 9.52 -4.51
N ASN A 58 -2.34 10.76 -4.97
CA ASN A 58 -3.66 11.42 -5.02
C ASN A 58 -4.38 11.54 -3.65
N HIS A 59 -3.63 11.89 -2.59
CA HIS A 59 -4.17 12.17 -1.26
C HIS A 59 -3.40 13.31 -0.59
N PHE A 60 -4.09 14.24 0.09
CA PHE A 60 -3.42 15.40 0.69
C PHE A 60 -2.41 15.03 1.80
N MET A 61 -2.57 13.86 2.42
CA MET A 61 -1.64 13.28 3.41
C MET A 61 -0.86 12.07 2.87
N ALA A 62 -0.67 11.96 1.55
CA ALA A 62 0.01 10.81 0.93
C ALA A 62 1.37 10.50 1.60
N ASP A 63 2.20 11.51 1.85
CA ASP A 63 3.51 11.33 2.49
C ASP A 63 3.40 10.73 3.90
N ALA A 64 2.44 11.19 4.69
CA ALA A 64 2.23 10.68 6.05
C ALA A 64 1.72 9.23 6.02
N ILE A 65 0.81 8.91 5.09
CA ILE A 65 0.31 7.54 4.90
C ILE A 65 1.47 6.63 4.47
N ASN A 66 2.24 7.02 3.46
CA ASN A 66 3.36 6.24 2.93
C ASN A 66 4.41 5.98 4.01
N LYS A 67 4.78 7.01 4.77
CA LYS A 67 5.71 6.86 5.88
C LYS A 67 5.17 5.91 6.94
N GLN A 68 3.97 6.17 7.45
CA GLN A 68 3.40 5.41 8.55
C GLN A 68 3.16 3.95 8.17
N VAL A 69 2.65 3.69 6.96
CA VAL A 69 2.46 2.33 6.47
C VAL A 69 3.82 1.66 6.31
N ASN A 70 4.75 2.18 5.52
CA ASN A 70 5.99 1.46 5.23
C ASN A 70 6.95 1.30 6.42
N GLU A 71 6.87 2.17 7.44
CA GLU A 71 7.66 2.04 8.67
C GLU A 71 6.96 1.19 9.75
N SER A 72 5.67 0.84 9.58
CA SER A 72 4.97 0.00 10.55
C SER A 72 5.53 -1.42 10.56
N LYS A 73 5.40 -2.10 11.71
CA LYS A 73 5.70 -3.53 11.80
C LYS A 73 4.83 -4.32 10.82
N LEU A 74 5.46 -5.21 10.05
CA LEU A 74 4.80 -6.17 9.18
C LEU A 74 4.05 -7.23 10.01
N PRO A 75 2.93 -7.78 9.49
CA PRO A 75 2.22 -8.86 10.15
C PRO A 75 3.05 -10.15 10.18
N SER A 76 2.66 -11.10 11.03
CA SER A 76 3.17 -12.47 10.93
C SER A 76 2.77 -13.08 9.59
N LYS A 77 3.68 -13.86 9.01
CA LYS A 77 3.39 -14.70 7.85
C LYS A 77 2.54 -15.91 8.23
#